data_AF-A0A3M1D595-F1
#
_entry.id   AF-A0A3M1D595-F1
#
_cell.length_a   1.000
_cell.length_b   1.000
_cell.length_c   1.000
_cell.angle_alpha   90.00
_cell.angle_beta   90.00
_cell.angle_gamma   90.00
#
_symmetry.space_group_name_H-M   'P 1'
#
loop_
_entity.id
_entity.type
_entity.pdbx_description
1 polymer ?
#
loop_
_entity_poly.entity_id
_entity_poly.type
_entity_poly.pdbx_seq_one_letter_code
_entity_poly.pdbx_strand_id
1 'polypeptide(L)'
;MAVESVQTFRFRNLQDRRLELDEGLNLISGENAAGKTNLLEAIYAGTRLASFRTSNLFELVRNGFESCRVVAGLSNEGASRIGVSIERKKRTAVVDGKPVRNRAELLSVTSVLSFCPDDLKMVKGEPSARRNFIDRMGSFLERGLADALRSYNRVLRQRNHLLKNWGACGSGDSYEVFTVQLAKKGIELHEARKRALALIERNAAVMYSALSSNQKELKLKMVSGFPRSVDMDEESLFEWFARQRAIEIERG
;
A
#
# COMPACT_ATOMS: atom_id res chain seq x y z
N MET A 1 8.88 20.34 -2.79
CA MET A 1 7.87 19.61 -3.60
C MET A 1 6.53 19.65 -2.89
N ALA A 2 5.61 20.43 -3.43
CA ALA A 2 4.22 20.55 -2.96
C ALA A 2 3.27 20.27 -4.13
N VAL A 3 2.01 19.98 -3.81
CA VAL A 3 0.92 19.94 -4.80
C VAL A 3 0.38 21.37 -4.90
N GLU A 4 0.49 21.99 -6.07
CA GLU A 4 0.05 23.37 -6.33
C GLU A 4 -1.36 23.42 -6.90
N SER A 5 -1.80 22.34 -7.53
CA SER A 5 -3.17 22.27 -8.03
C SER A 5 -3.69 20.84 -8.06
N VAL A 6 -5.00 20.72 -7.96
CA VAL A 6 -5.72 19.47 -8.17
C VAL A 6 -6.92 19.74 -9.06
N GLN A 7 -7.01 18.98 -10.15
CA GLN A 7 -8.14 19.01 -11.06
C GLN A 7 -8.81 17.64 -11.08
N THR A 8 -10.12 17.63 -10.85
CA THR A 8 -10.92 16.40 -10.80
C THR A 8 -11.85 16.31 -11.99
N PHE A 9 -12.08 15.09 -12.46
CA PHE A 9 -13.09 14.76 -13.46
C PHE A 9 -13.85 13.52 -12.98
N ARG A 10 -15.16 13.66 -12.74
CA ARG A 10 -16.05 12.56 -12.34
C ARG A 10 -15.56 11.82 -11.08
N PHE A 11 -14.91 12.53 -10.16
CA PHE A 11 -14.33 11.95 -8.94
C PHE A 11 -15.29 12.09 -7.76
N ARG A 12 -15.84 10.98 -7.26
CA ARG A 12 -16.86 10.96 -6.19
C ARG A 12 -17.91 12.07 -6.38
N ASN A 13 -18.22 12.85 -5.34
CA ASN A 13 -19.16 13.97 -5.40
C ASN A 13 -18.49 15.32 -5.72
N LEU A 14 -17.18 15.36 -6.03
CA LEU A 14 -16.50 16.60 -6.35
C LEU A 14 -16.89 17.06 -7.75
N GLN A 15 -17.10 18.36 -7.96
CA GLN A 15 -17.32 18.93 -9.28
C GLN A 15 -16.08 18.78 -10.18
N ASP A 16 -16.30 18.85 -11.49
CA ASP A 16 -15.22 18.76 -12.47
C ASP A 16 -14.53 20.13 -12.57
N ARG A 17 -13.59 20.38 -11.66
CA ARG A 17 -12.98 21.71 -11.47
C ARG A 17 -11.50 21.57 -11.12
N ARG A 18 -10.73 22.59 -11.50
CA ARG A 18 -9.35 22.80 -11.05
C ARG A 18 -9.35 23.72 -9.84
N LEU A 19 -8.64 23.30 -8.80
CA LEU A 19 -8.38 24.06 -7.58
C LEU A 19 -6.88 24.34 -7.52
N GLU A 20 -6.48 25.60 -7.39
CA GLU A 20 -5.12 25.98 -7.00
C GLU A 20 -5.00 25.91 -5.48
N LEU A 21 -3.84 25.49 -5.00
CA LEU A 21 -3.46 25.41 -3.61
C LEU A 21 -2.36 26.43 -3.35
N ASP A 22 -2.43 27.09 -2.21
CA ASP A 22 -1.40 28.03 -1.79
C ASP A 22 -0.19 27.28 -1.21
N GLU A 23 0.95 27.96 -1.13
CA GLU A 23 2.11 27.43 -0.42
C GLU A 23 1.82 27.27 1.08
N GLY A 24 2.32 26.19 1.68
CA GLY A 24 2.17 25.93 3.12
C GLY A 24 0.80 25.35 3.50
N LEU A 25 0.13 25.98 4.48
CA LEU A 25 -1.06 25.43 5.12
C LEU A 25 -2.33 25.82 4.36
N ASN A 26 -3.01 24.82 3.80
CA ASN A 26 -4.30 24.98 3.14
C ASN A 26 -5.42 24.48 4.06
N LEU A 27 -6.30 25.37 4.52
CA LEU A 27 -7.45 25.01 5.37
C LEU A 27 -8.70 24.78 4.51
N ILE A 28 -9.19 23.54 4.48
CA ILE A 28 -10.45 23.17 3.81
C ILE A 28 -11.56 23.07 4.86
N SER A 29 -12.51 24.01 4.82
CA SER A 29 -13.64 24.09 5.75
C SER A 29 -14.99 24.01 5.02
N GLY A 30 -16.07 23.78 5.77
CA GLY A 30 -17.43 23.62 5.23
C GLY A 30 -18.22 22.55 5.97
N GLU A 31 -19.48 22.33 5.57
CA GLU A 31 -20.37 21.37 6.21
C GLU A 31 -19.89 19.91 6.07
N ASN A 32 -20.36 19.03 6.97
CA ASN A 32 -20.14 17.60 6.83
C ASN A 32 -20.72 17.09 5.50
N ALA A 33 -20.09 16.08 4.92
CA ALA A 33 -20.42 15.55 3.59
C ALA A 33 -20.24 16.51 2.39
N ALA A 34 -19.79 17.76 2.58
CA ALA A 34 -19.50 18.72 1.50
C ALA A 34 -18.35 18.32 0.56
N GLY A 35 -17.72 17.14 0.77
CA GLY A 35 -16.66 16.64 -0.10
C GLY A 35 -15.23 16.96 0.37
N LYS A 36 -15.04 17.57 1.55
CA LYS A 36 -13.70 17.87 2.12
C LYS A 36 -12.77 16.66 2.10
N THR A 37 -13.23 15.53 2.64
CA THR A 37 -12.46 14.27 2.62
C THR A 37 -12.25 13.73 1.21
N ASN A 38 -13.22 13.93 0.31
CA ASN A 38 -13.10 13.51 -1.09
C ASN A 38 -12.04 14.34 -1.82
N LEU A 39 -11.89 15.63 -1.49
CA LEU A 39 -10.83 16.49 -2.03
C LEU A 39 -9.44 16.02 -1.59
N LEU A 40 -9.26 15.75 -0.30
CA LEU A 40 -8.02 15.15 0.21
C LEU A 40 -7.74 13.78 -0.44
N GLU A 41 -8.78 12.98 -0.64
CA GLU A 41 -8.69 11.70 -1.33
C GLU A 41 -8.36 11.84 -2.81
N ALA A 42 -8.83 12.90 -3.49
CA ALA A 42 -8.46 13.20 -4.86
C ALA A 42 -6.97 13.55 -4.96
N ILE A 43 -6.45 14.40 -4.08
CA ILE A 43 -5.01 14.72 -4.01
C ILE A 43 -4.20 13.45 -3.79
N TYR A 44 -4.60 12.62 -2.82
CA TYR A 44 -3.92 11.36 -2.53
C TYR A 44 -3.99 10.38 -3.70
N ALA A 45 -5.15 10.19 -4.32
CA ALA A 45 -5.32 9.30 -5.47
C ALA A 45 -4.56 9.79 -6.71
N GLY A 46 -4.59 11.10 -6.96
CA GLY A 46 -3.91 11.76 -8.08
C GLY A 46 -2.39 11.68 -8.02
N THR A 47 -1.83 11.51 -6.83
CA THR A 47 -0.37 11.44 -6.60
C THR A 47 0.12 10.02 -6.30
N ARG A 48 -0.75 9.15 -5.77
CA ARG A 48 -0.36 7.81 -5.28
C ARG A 48 -1.01 6.62 -6.00
N LEU A 49 -1.96 6.88 -6.90
CA LEU A 49 -2.79 5.86 -7.55
C LEU A 49 -3.40 4.88 -6.51
N ALA A 50 -3.89 5.44 -5.40
CA ALA A 50 -4.43 4.70 -4.28
C ALA A 50 -5.44 5.55 -3.50
N SER A 51 -6.28 4.92 -2.70
CA SER A 51 -7.17 5.59 -1.75
C SER A 51 -6.74 5.21 -0.34
N PHE A 52 -6.89 6.15 0.59
CA PHE A 52 -6.75 5.89 2.03
C PHE A 52 -8.04 5.36 2.67
N ARG A 53 -9.14 5.25 1.92
CA ARG A 53 -10.47 4.78 2.40
C ARG A 53 -10.89 3.44 1.82
N THR A 54 -10.52 3.13 0.57
CA THR A 54 -10.97 1.90 -0.13
C THR A 54 -9.87 1.24 -0.92
N SER A 55 -9.88 -0.10 -0.97
CA SER A 55 -9.03 -0.90 -1.87
C SER A 55 -9.61 -0.96 -3.29
N ASN A 56 -10.92 -0.74 -3.44
CA ASN A 56 -11.59 -0.72 -4.72
C ASN A 56 -11.62 0.69 -5.29
N LEU A 57 -10.58 1.06 -6.05
CA LEU A 57 -10.48 2.41 -6.61
C LEU A 57 -11.60 2.77 -7.59
N PHE A 58 -12.36 1.79 -8.10
CA PHE A 58 -13.53 2.11 -8.92
C PHE A 58 -14.61 2.87 -8.13
N GLU A 59 -14.65 2.72 -6.79
CA GLU A 59 -15.52 3.53 -5.91
C GLU A 59 -15.14 5.02 -5.86
N LEU A 60 -14.00 5.41 -6.45
CA LEU A 60 -13.63 6.81 -6.63
C LEU A 60 -14.33 7.43 -7.84
N VAL A 61 -14.88 6.61 -8.74
CA VAL A 61 -15.65 7.08 -9.90
C VAL A 61 -17.02 7.54 -9.42
N ARG A 62 -17.47 8.71 -9.89
CA ARG A 62 -18.81 9.21 -9.62
C ARG A 62 -19.85 8.22 -10.17
N ASN A 63 -20.90 7.97 -9.39
CA ASN A 63 -22.01 7.12 -9.82
C ASN A 63 -22.56 7.54 -11.19
N GLY A 64 -22.82 6.57 -12.05
CA GLY A 64 -23.27 6.78 -13.43
C GLY A 64 -22.15 6.97 -14.45
N PHE A 65 -20.89 7.00 -14.04
CA PHE A 65 -19.74 7.11 -14.96
C PHE A 65 -18.89 5.84 -14.96
N GLU A 66 -18.20 5.61 -16.09
CA GLU A 66 -17.32 4.44 -16.27
C GLU A 66 -15.86 4.71 -15.87
N SER A 67 -15.51 5.98 -15.69
CA SER A 67 -14.15 6.41 -15.38
C SER A 67 -14.09 7.75 -14.67
N CYS A 68 -13.00 7.97 -13.93
CA CYS A 68 -12.62 9.26 -13.37
C CYS A 68 -11.15 9.57 -13.63
N ARG A 69 -10.80 10.85 -13.55
CA ARG A 69 -9.43 11.33 -13.70
C ARG A 69 -9.12 12.38 -12.64
N VAL A 70 -7.90 12.34 -12.13
CA VAL A 70 -7.33 13.41 -11.31
C VAL A 70 -6.03 13.87 -11.94
N VAL A 71 -5.84 15.18 -12.02
CA VAL A 71 -4.59 15.80 -12.47
C VAL A 71 -4.04 16.64 -11.32
N ALA A 72 -2.83 16.34 -10.87
CA ALA A 72 -2.12 17.10 -9.84
C ALA A 72 -0.98 17.89 -10.48
N GLY A 73 -0.91 19.19 -10.21
CA GLY A 73 0.25 20.05 -10.51
C GLY A 73 1.23 20.04 -9.34
N LEU A 74 2.52 20.04 -9.62
CA LEU A 74 3.59 19.93 -8.63
C LEU A 74 4.59 21.09 -8.75
N SER A 75 5.04 21.61 -7.61
CA SER A 75 6.06 22.67 -7.55
C SER A 75 7.51 22.22 -7.78
N ASN A 76 7.71 21.04 -8.38
CA ASN A 76 9.03 20.39 -8.41
C ASN A 76 9.78 20.64 -9.72
N GLU A 77 11.10 20.87 -9.64
CA GLU A 77 11.98 21.03 -10.83
C GLU A 77 12.01 19.76 -11.71
N GLY A 78 11.78 18.58 -11.12
CA GLY A 78 11.87 17.30 -11.85
C GLY A 78 10.60 16.90 -12.60
N ALA A 79 9.42 17.11 -12.02
CA ALA A 79 8.15 16.74 -12.64
C ALA A 79 7.08 17.77 -12.30
N SER A 80 6.36 18.21 -13.33
CA SER A 80 5.41 19.33 -13.21
C SER A 80 3.97 18.86 -13.01
N ARG A 81 3.63 17.68 -13.53
CA ARG A 81 2.24 17.23 -13.58
C ARG A 81 2.10 15.72 -13.54
N ILE A 82 1.15 15.26 -12.72
CA ILE A 82 0.70 13.86 -12.67
C ILE A 82 -0.75 13.79 -13.11
N GLY A 83 -1.07 12.87 -14.02
CA GLY A 83 -2.44 12.50 -14.36
C GLY A 83 -2.71 11.04 -14.00
N VAL A 84 -3.73 10.80 -13.20
CA VAL A 84 -4.21 9.47 -12.83
C VAL A 84 -5.60 9.24 -13.41
N SER A 85 -5.77 8.15 -14.14
CA SER A 85 -7.06 7.72 -14.67
C SER A 85 -7.45 6.37 -14.07
N ILE A 86 -8.71 6.25 -13.66
CA ILE A 86 -9.27 5.05 -13.05
C ILE A 86 -10.53 4.64 -13.80
N GLU A 87 -10.55 3.38 -14.23
CA GLU A 87 -11.65 2.68 -14.90
C GLU A 87 -11.88 1.34 -14.19
N ARG A 88 -12.98 0.65 -14.52
CA ARG A 88 -13.39 -0.57 -13.80
C ARG A 88 -12.32 -1.66 -13.71
N LYS A 89 -11.53 -1.84 -14.78
CA LYS A 89 -10.47 -2.86 -14.85
C LYS A 89 -9.08 -2.29 -15.07
N LYS A 90 -8.94 -0.97 -15.20
CA LYS A 90 -7.71 -0.32 -15.65
C LYS A 90 -7.43 0.91 -14.80
N ARG A 91 -6.16 1.08 -14.45
CA ARG A 91 -5.66 2.20 -13.66
C ARG A 91 -4.35 2.62 -14.30
N THR A 92 -4.25 3.86 -14.74
CA THR A 92 -3.05 4.39 -15.39
C THR A 92 -2.60 5.66 -14.72
N ALA A 93 -1.30 5.90 -14.77
CA ALA A 93 -0.69 7.15 -14.36
C ALA A 93 0.19 7.66 -15.49
N VAL A 94 0.27 8.98 -15.61
CA VAL A 94 1.07 9.70 -16.59
C VAL A 94 1.80 10.81 -15.85
N VAL A 95 3.11 10.93 -16.03
CA VAL A 95 3.93 12.01 -15.48
C VAL A 95 4.46 12.82 -16.66
N ASP A 96 4.14 14.12 -16.71
CA ASP A 96 4.54 15.03 -17.80
C ASP A 96 4.30 14.47 -19.21
N GLY A 97 3.12 13.86 -19.40
CA GLY A 97 2.71 13.26 -20.67
C GLY A 97 3.25 11.85 -20.94
N LYS A 98 4.18 11.35 -20.13
CA LYS A 98 4.77 10.01 -20.28
C LYS A 98 4.04 8.97 -19.41
N PRO A 99 3.55 7.85 -19.97
CA PRO A 99 2.94 6.78 -19.19
C PRO A 99 3.93 6.19 -18.19
N VAL A 100 3.49 6.08 -16.94
CA VAL A 100 4.26 5.44 -15.87
C VAL A 100 4.16 3.92 -16.00
N ARG A 101 5.29 3.22 -15.94
CA ARG A 101 5.35 1.75 -16.14
C ARG A 101 4.87 0.99 -14.93
N ASN A 102 5.14 1.50 -13.73
CA ASN A 102 4.76 0.85 -12.49
C ASN A 102 4.54 1.86 -11.35
N ARG A 103 3.89 1.43 -10.27
CA ARG A 103 3.59 2.32 -9.14
C ARG A 103 4.83 2.87 -8.45
N ALA A 104 5.98 2.18 -8.48
CA ALA A 104 7.20 2.66 -7.83
C ALA A 104 7.75 3.92 -8.53
N GLU A 105 7.70 3.96 -9.86
CA GLU A 105 8.04 5.16 -10.65
C GLU A 105 7.13 6.35 -10.32
N LEU A 106 5.83 6.12 -10.08
CA LEU A 106 4.95 7.19 -9.60
C LEU A 106 5.33 7.69 -8.19
N LEU A 107 5.66 6.76 -7.28
CA LEU A 107 6.02 7.08 -5.89
C LEU A 107 7.35 7.81 -5.78
N SER A 108 8.28 7.64 -6.74
CA SER A 108 9.52 8.44 -6.78
C SER A 108 9.29 9.90 -7.17
N VAL A 109 8.13 10.22 -7.75
CA VAL A 109 7.81 11.59 -8.19
C VAL A 109 7.09 12.40 -7.11
N THR A 110 6.40 11.76 -6.14
CA THR A 110 5.70 12.50 -5.07
C THR A 110 5.70 11.84 -3.69
N SER A 111 5.87 12.70 -2.68
CA SER A 111 5.90 12.31 -1.26
C SER A 111 4.64 12.74 -0.48
N VAL A 112 3.43 12.45 -1.01
CA VAL A 112 2.15 12.77 -0.35
C VAL A 112 1.75 11.71 0.68
N LEU A 113 1.73 12.09 1.96
CA LEU A 113 1.19 11.25 3.05
C LEU A 113 -0.25 11.67 3.37
N SER A 114 -1.09 10.71 3.78
CA SER A 114 -2.37 11.01 4.44
C SER A 114 -2.27 10.66 5.92
N PHE A 115 -2.81 11.54 6.76
CA PHE A 115 -3.12 11.26 8.15
C PHE A 115 -4.64 11.26 8.31
N CYS A 116 -5.20 10.15 8.76
CA CYS A 116 -6.63 9.94 8.88
C CYS A 116 -6.96 9.38 10.27
N PRO A 117 -8.17 9.64 10.81
CA PRO A 117 -8.60 9.04 12.07
C PRO A 117 -8.47 7.50 12.08
N ASP A 118 -8.67 6.87 10.93
CA ASP A 118 -8.51 5.43 10.72
C ASP A 118 -7.07 4.92 10.93
N ASP A 119 -6.05 5.77 10.90
CA ASP A 119 -4.68 5.36 11.20
C ASP A 119 -4.52 4.88 12.66
N LEU A 120 -5.46 5.24 13.55
CA LEU A 120 -5.52 4.68 14.92
C LEU A 120 -5.79 3.16 14.94
N LYS A 121 -6.35 2.60 13.86
CA LYS A 121 -6.52 1.14 13.70
C LYS A 121 -5.18 0.42 13.66
N MET A 122 -4.08 1.10 13.30
CA MET A 122 -2.74 0.53 13.42
C MET A 122 -2.42 0.13 14.87
N VAL A 123 -2.85 0.94 15.85
CA VAL A 123 -2.57 0.70 17.27
C VAL A 123 -3.60 -0.27 17.86
N LYS A 124 -4.90 0.01 17.67
CA LYS A 124 -5.99 -0.71 18.35
C LYS A 124 -6.61 -1.85 17.54
N GLY A 125 -6.28 -1.95 16.25
CA GLY A 125 -6.92 -2.88 15.34
C GLY A 125 -6.17 -4.20 15.14
N GLU A 126 -6.62 -4.92 14.12
CA GLU A 126 -6.11 -6.23 13.74
C GLU A 126 -4.67 -6.20 13.20
N PRO A 127 -3.95 -7.34 13.21
CA PRO A 127 -2.61 -7.45 12.60
C PRO A 127 -2.54 -6.99 11.14
N SER A 128 -3.63 -7.07 10.38
CA SER A 128 -3.71 -6.59 9.00
C SER A 128 -3.51 -5.07 8.92
N ALA A 129 -4.04 -4.28 9.85
CA ALA A 129 -3.85 -2.84 9.90
C ALA A 129 -2.39 -2.47 10.15
N ARG A 130 -1.72 -3.15 11.09
CA ARG A 130 -0.28 -2.99 11.36
C ARG A 130 0.58 -3.35 10.15
N ARG A 131 0.29 -4.48 9.49
CA ARG A 131 1.00 -4.89 8.27
C ARG A 131 0.82 -3.87 7.15
N ASN A 132 -0.41 -3.40 6.92
CA ASN A 132 -0.68 -2.38 5.90
C ASN A 132 0.07 -1.07 6.18
N PHE A 133 0.14 -0.66 7.45
CA PHE A 133 0.92 0.51 7.85
C PHE A 133 2.41 0.33 7.57
N ILE A 134 3.00 -0.79 8.00
CA ILE A 134 4.43 -1.09 7.79
C ILE A 134 4.73 -1.21 6.30
N ASP A 135 3.89 -1.89 5.53
CA ASP A 135 4.09 -2.06 4.09
C ASP A 135 3.99 -0.71 3.36
N ARG A 136 3.04 0.16 3.76
CA ARG A 136 2.88 1.50 3.19
C ARG A 136 4.05 2.41 3.55
N MET A 137 4.36 2.55 4.83
CA MET A 137 5.42 3.45 5.33
C MET A 137 6.81 2.93 4.98
N GLY A 138 7.04 1.64 5.18
CA GLY A 138 8.31 0.98 4.90
C GLY A 138 8.68 1.05 3.42
N SER A 139 7.71 1.06 2.50
CA SER A 139 7.99 1.21 1.07
C SER A 139 8.57 2.59 0.71
N PHE A 140 8.43 3.60 1.58
CA PHE A 140 9.10 4.90 1.42
C PHE A 140 10.49 4.92 2.06
N LEU A 141 10.68 4.16 3.14
CA LEU A 141 11.88 4.23 3.97
C LEU A 141 12.94 3.21 3.56
N GLU A 142 12.52 2.06 3.04
CA GLU A 142 13.38 0.93 2.73
C GLU A 142 13.30 0.63 1.23
N ARG A 143 14.46 0.68 0.57
CA ARG A 143 14.59 0.30 -0.84
C ARG A 143 14.51 -1.21 -0.96
N GLY A 144 13.48 -1.68 -1.66
CA GLY A 144 13.28 -3.11 -1.93
C GLY A 144 12.00 -3.67 -1.32
N LEU A 145 11.46 -3.07 -0.25
CA LEU A 145 10.23 -3.57 0.39
C LEU A 145 9.06 -3.61 -0.58
N ALA A 146 8.88 -2.56 -1.38
CA ALA A 146 7.82 -2.51 -2.38
C ALA A 146 7.94 -3.63 -3.42
N ASP A 147 9.17 -4.03 -3.77
CA ASP A 147 9.46 -5.03 -4.79
C ASP A 147 9.31 -6.45 -4.21
N ALA A 148 9.81 -6.67 -3.00
CA ALA A 148 9.60 -7.88 -2.22
C ALA A 148 8.10 -8.15 -2.00
N LEU A 149 7.34 -7.12 -1.61
CA LEU A 149 5.90 -7.22 -1.40
C LEU A 149 5.16 -7.57 -2.70
N ARG A 150 5.51 -6.95 -3.83
CA ARG A 150 4.91 -7.28 -5.14
C ARG A 150 5.22 -8.72 -5.55
N SER A 151 6.46 -9.15 -5.38
CA SER A 151 6.92 -10.49 -5.77
C SER A 151 6.26 -11.57 -4.92
N TYR A 152 6.25 -11.40 -3.60
CA TYR A 152 5.55 -12.28 -2.67
C TYR A 152 4.06 -12.40 -2.99
N ASN A 153 3.36 -11.27 -3.16
CA ASN A 153 1.92 -11.27 -3.47
C ASN A 153 1.59 -11.85 -4.85
N ARG A 154 2.53 -11.86 -5.80
CA ARG A 154 2.37 -12.54 -7.09
C ARG A 154 2.37 -14.06 -6.89
N VAL A 155 3.40 -14.59 -6.24
CA VAL A 155 3.54 -16.03 -5.96
C VAL A 155 2.38 -16.52 -5.10
N LEU A 156 2.03 -15.78 -4.03
CA LEU A 156 0.90 -16.12 -3.16
C LEU A 156 -0.42 -16.23 -3.92
N ARG A 157 -0.70 -15.30 -4.85
CA ARG A 157 -1.92 -15.36 -5.67
C ARG A 157 -1.93 -16.57 -6.61
N GLN A 158 -0.79 -16.88 -7.24
CA GLN A 158 -0.67 -18.05 -8.12
C GLN A 158 -0.86 -19.35 -7.34
N ARG A 159 -0.24 -19.45 -6.16
CA ARG A 159 -0.40 -20.60 -5.26
C ARG A 159 -1.84 -20.75 -4.77
N ASN A 160 -2.48 -19.68 -4.31
CA ASN A 160 -3.88 -19.73 -3.89
C ASN A 160 -4.82 -20.10 -5.05
N HIS A 161 -4.49 -19.71 -6.28
CA HIS A 161 -5.25 -20.14 -7.46
C HIS A 161 -5.07 -21.64 -7.73
N LEU A 162 -3.84 -22.16 -7.60
CA LEU A 162 -3.55 -23.60 -7.70
C LEU A 162 -4.34 -24.41 -6.67
N LEU A 163 -4.26 -24.03 -5.39
CA LEU A 163 -4.93 -24.74 -4.30
C LEU A 163 -6.45 -24.75 -4.47
N LYS A 164 -7.05 -23.60 -4.81
CA LYS A 164 -8.50 -23.51 -5.11
C LYS A 164 -8.96 -24.34 -6.30
N ASN A 165 -8.07 -24.62 -7.25
CA ASN A 165 -8.38 -25.37 -8.47
C ASN A 165 -7.59 -26.69 -8.53
N TRP A 166 -7.29 -27.26 -7.36
CA TRP A 166 -6.40 -28.42 -7.24
C TRP A 166 -6.82 -29.59 -8.14
N GLY A 167 -8.12 -29.90 -8.21
CA GLY A 167 -8.60 -31.00 -9.06
C GLY A 167 -8.42 -30.80 -10.57
N ALA A 168 -8.26 -29.55 -11.05
CA ALA A 168 -8.13 -29.25 -12.47
C ALA A 168 -6.67 -29.02 -12.91
N CYS A 169 -5.85 -28.42 -12.04
CA CYS A 169 -4.47 -28.05 -12.39
C CYS A 169 -3.44 -28.30 -11.28
N GLY A 170 -3.84 -28.93 -10.17
CA GLY A 170 -2.99 -29.27 -9.05
C GLY A 170 -2.12 -30.50 -9.31
N SER A 171 -0.85 -30.44 -8.89
CA SER A 171 0.07 -31.58 -8.85
C SER A 171 1.05 -31.43 -7.71
N GLY A 172 1.71 -32.52 -7.30
CA GLY A 172 2.76 -32.44 -6.29
C GLY A 172 3.90 -31.50 -6.68
N ASP A 173 4.37 -31.63 -7.92
CA ASP A 173 5.44 -30.79 -8.47
C ASP A 173 5.06 -29.31 -8.46
N SER A 174 3.82 -28.97 -8.88
CA SER A 174 3.37 -27.57 -8.88
C SER A 174 3.24 -27.01 -7.47
N TYR A 175 2.76 -27.79 -6.50
CA TYR A 175 2.73 -27.40 -5.09
C TYR A 175 4.15 -27.09 -4.57
N GLU A 176 5.11 -27.98 -4.84
CA GLU A 176 6.49 -27.83 -4.37
C GLU A 176 7.17 -26.61 -5.00
N VAL A 177 7.01 -26.41 -6.32
CA VAL A 177 7.55 -25.24 -7.02
C VAL A 177 7.03 -23.93 -6.43
N PHE A 178 5.71 -23.80 -6.21
CA PHE A 178 5.16 -22.58 -5.62
C PHE A 178 5.51 -22.43 -4.14
N THR A 179 5.67 -23.54 -3.40
CA THR A 179 6.07 -23.51 -1.99
C THR A 179 7.50 -23.00 -1.82
N VAL A 180 8.45 -23.51 -2.62
CA VAL A 180 9.83 -23.01 -2.64
C VAL A 180 9.89 -21.54 -3.02
N GLN A 181 9.13 -21.12 -4.05
CA GLN A 181 9.06 -19.72 -4.43
C GLN A 181 8.45 -18.84 -3.33
N LEU A 182 7.40 -19.32 -2.65
CA LEU A 182 6.72 -18.58 -1.59
C LEU A 182 7.63 -18.42 -0.37
N ALA A 183 8.34 -19.47 0.03
CA ALA A 183 9.29 -19.43 1.14
C ALA A 183 10.40 -18.40 0.87
N LYS A 184 11.06 -18.49 -0.30
CA LYS A 184 12.10 -17.54 -0.72
C LYS A 184 11.61 -16.09 -0.70
N LYS A 185 10.48 -15.82 -1.35
CA LYS A 185 9.90 -14.46 -1.37
C LYS A 185 9.37 -14.01 -0.01
N GLY A 186 8.96 -14.94 0.84
CA GLY A 186 8.53 -14.68 2.21
C GLY A 186 9.68 -14.20 3.10
N ILE A 187 10.85 -14.85 2.99
CA ILE A 187 12.08 -14.48 3.70
C ILE A 187 12.56 -13.09 3.24
N GLU A 188 12.63 -12.85 1.93
CA GLU A 188 13.00 -11.54 1.37
C GLU A 188 12.09 -10.41 1.91
N LEU A 189 10.77 -10.66 1.93
CA LEU A 189 9.79 -9.71 2.47
C LEU A 189 9.92 -9.53 3.98
N HIS A 190 10.19 -10.59 4.73
CA HIS A 190 10.37 -10.56 6.17
C HIS A 190 11.57 -9.68 6.55
N GLU A 191 12.71 -9.87 5.88
CA GLU A 191 13.92 -9.08 6.14
C GLU A 191 13.77 -7.61 5.71
N ALA A 192 13.12 -7.34 4.58
CA ALA A 192 12.78 -5.97 4.19
C ALA A 192 11.88 -5.27 5.23
N ARG A 193 10.89 -6.00 5.78
CA ARG A 193 10.02 -5.48 6.86
C ARG A 193 10.79 -5.23 8.14
N LYS A 194 11.74 -6.08 8.54
CA LYS A 194 12.61 -5.81 9.70
C LYS A 194 13.37 -4.51 9.55
N ARG A 195 14.02 -4.30 8.40
CA ARG A 195 14.79 -3.08 8.13
C ARG A 195 13.89 -1.84 8.15
N ALA A 196 12.73 -1.91 7.51
CA ALA A 196 11.74 -0.84 7.56
C ALA A 196 11.26 -0.56 8.99
N LEU A 197 10.98 -1.60 9.78
CA LEU A 197 10.52 -1.45 11.16
C LEU A 197 11.56 -0.79 12.05
N ALA A 198 12.84 -1.13 11.88
CA ALA A 198 13.93 -0.49 12.62
C ALA A 198 14.05 1.01 12.31
N LEU A 199 13.88 1.40 11.03
CA LEU A 199 13.83 2.81 10.63
C LEU A 199 12.60 3.52 11.23
N ILE A 200 11.44 2.86 11.24
CA ILE A 200 10.23 3.41 11.85
C ILE A 200 10.40 3.57 13.38
N GLU A 201 10.89 2.54 14.08
CA GLU A 201 11.11 2.59 15.53
C GLU A 201 12.03 3.77 15.90
N ARG A 202 13.16 3.91 15.22
CA ARG A 202 14.13 4.97 15.48
C ARG A 202 13.48 6.36 15.40
N ASN A 203 12.71 6.63 14.35
CA ASN A 203 12.08 7.94 14.17
C ASN A 203 10.89 8.14 15.11
N ALA A 204 10.07 7.10 15.29
CA ALA A 204 8.91 7.14 16.16
C ALA A 204 9.30 7.32 17.63
N ALA A 205 10.41 6.73 18.08
CA ALA A 205 10.89 6.88 19.46
C ALA A 205 11.27 8.33 19.79
N VAL A 206 11.90 9.04 18.83
CA VAL A 206 12.25 10.47 18.98
C VAL A 206 10.99 11.34 19.04
N MET A 207 9.99 11.08 18.19
CA MET A 207 8.73 11.82 18.22
C MET A 207 7.93 11.50 19.49
N TYR A 208 7.93 10.24 19.90
CA TYR A 208 7.22 9.79 21.09
C TYR A 208 7.78 10.44 22.34
N SER A 209 9.10 10.54 22.50
CA SER A 209 9.70 11.20 23.67
C SER A 209 9.39 12.69 23.75
N ALA A 210 9.22 13.36 22.61
CA ALA A 210 8.84 14.78 22.57
C ALA A 210 7.36 15.01 22.92
N LEU A 211 6.48 14.05 22.61
CA LEU A 211 5.03 14.15 22.83
C LEU A 211 4.56 13.52 24.15
N SER A 212 5.33 12.56 24.67
CA SER A 212 5.03 11.81 25.88
C SER A 212 5.63 12.50 27.09
N SER A 213 4.81 12.88 28.06
CA SER A 213 5.27 13.26 29.40
C SER A 213 5.80 12.07 30.21
N ASN A 214 5.54 10.83 29.77
CA ASN A 214 6.04 9.60 30.37
C ASN A 214 7.38 9.17 29.77
N GLN A 215 8.32 8.75 30.61
CA GLN A 215 9.65 8.24 30.22
C GLN A 215 9.64 6.81 29.64
N LYS A 216 8.50 6.29 29.17
CA LYS A 216 8.44 4.94 28.61
C LYS A 216 9.05 4.92 27.22
N GLU A 217 9.97 3.98 26.98
CA GLU A 217 10.58 3.78 25.68
C GLU A 217 9.58 3.13 24.70
N LEU A 218 9.47 3.68 23.48
CA LEU A 218 8.72 3.07 22.40
C LEU A 218 9.57 1.99 21.73
N LYS A 219 9.11 0.73 21.77
CA LYS A 219 9.70 -0.40 21.05
C LYS A 219 8.69 -1.05 20.11
N LEU A 220 9.14 -1.40 18.91
CA LEU A 220 8.37 -2.07 17.88
C LEU A 220 8.99 -3.44 17.60
N LYS A 221 8.23 -4.50 17.87
CA LYS A 221 8.68 -5.88 17.63
C LYS A 221 7.93 -6.50 16.48
N MET A 222 8.67 -7.09 15.53
CA MET A 222 8.08 -7.92 14.50
C MET A 222 7.83 -9.32 15.05
N VAL A 223 6.62 -9.86 14.83
CA VAL A 223 6.23 -11.21 15.23
C VAL A 223 5.93 -12.01 13.97
N SER A 224 6.52 -13.21 13.88
CA SER A 224 6.29 -14.12 12.75
C SER A 224 4.84 -14.62 12.74
N GLY A 225 4.31 -14.88 11.54
CA GLY A 225 3.03 -15.56 11.37
C GLY A 225 3.13 -17.08 11.55
N PHE A 226 4.34 -17.61 11.62
CA PHE A 226 4.60 -19.03 11.86
C PHE A 226 4.68 -19.33 13.37
N PRO A 227 4.46 -20.59 13.80
CA PRO A 227 4.74 -21.02 15.16
C PRO A 227 6.17 -20.66 15.57
N ARG A 228 6.40 -20.45 16.88
CA ARG A 228 7.74 -20.09 17.41
C ARG A 228 8.83 -21.12 17.12
N SER A 229 8.44 -22.35 16.79
CA SER A 229 9.35 -23.45 16.45
C SER A 229 9.80 -23.42 14.98
N VAL A 230 9.35 -22.45 14.18
CA VAL A 230 9.66 -22.35 12.77
C VAL A 230 10.49 -21.10 12.55
N ASP A 231 11.75 -21.31 12.22
CA ASP A 231 12.66 -20.23 11.87
C ASP A 231 12.37 -19.68 10.47
N MET A 232 12.80 -18.45 10.23
CA MET A 232 12.55 -17.74 8.97
C MET A 232 13.65 -18.01 7.94
N ASP A 233 13.91 -19.29 7.69
CA ASP A 233 14.85 -19.81 6.70
C ASP A 233 14.16 -20.79 5.75
N GLU A 234 14.83 -21.15 4.65
CA GLU A 234 14.21 -21.97 3.60
C GLU A 234 13.85 -23.38 4.08
N GLU A 235 14.70 -23.99 4.92
CA GLU A 235 14.54 -25.37 5.40
C GLU A 235 13.36 -25.47 6.36
N SER A 236 13.34 -24.64 7.40
CA SER A 236 12.27 -24.56 8.40
C SER A 236 10.90 -24.29 7.76
N LEU A 237 10.84 -23.37 6.80
CA LEU A 237 9.60 -23.06 6.09
C LEU A 237 9.16 -24.21 5.20
N PHE A 238 10.08 -24.85 4.47
CA PHE A 238 9.76 -25.99 3.62
C PHE A 238 9.18 -27.16 4.43
N GLU A 239 9.82 -27.51 5.55
CA GLU A 239 9.30 -28.53 6.46
C GLU A 239 7.90 -28.18 6.97
N TRP A 240 7.69 -26.93 7.36
CA TRP A 240 6.39 -26.47 7.84
C TRP A 240 5.31 -26.63 6.75
N PHE A 241 5.58 -26.19 5.53
CA PHE A 241 4.64 -26.34 4.42
C PHE A 241 4.40 -27.80 4.05
N ALA A 242 5.42 -28.65 4.06
CA ALA A 242 5.26 -30.09 3.82
C ALA A 242 4.28 -30.72 4.81
N ARG A 243 4.35 -30.35 6.10
CA ARG A 243 3.40 -30.81 7.13
C ARG A 243 1.98 -30.24 6.94
N GLN A 244 1.84 -29.06 6.35
CA GLN A 244 0.54 -28.42 6.10
C GLN A 244 -0.09 -28.77 4.75
N ARG A 245 0.66 -29.43 3.85
CA ARG A 245 0.25 -29.69 2.46
C ARG A 245 -1.15 -30.28 2.32
N ALA A 246 -1.46 -31.35 3.05
CA ALA A 246 -2.78 -32.00 2.96
C ALA A 246 -3.92 -31.05 3.36
N ILE A 247 -3.72 -30.30 4.45
CA ILE A 247 -4.70 -29.34 4.98
C ILE A 247 -4.90 -28.16 4.02
N GLU A 248 -3.83 -27.66 3.41
CA GLU A 248 -3.91 -26.55 2.46
C GLU A 248 -4.64 -26.96 1.17
N ILE A 249 -4.38 -28.17 0.66
CA ILE A 249 -5.07 -28.71 -0.51
C ILE A 249 -6.56 -28.89 -0.23
N GLU A 250 -6.91 -29.42 0.96
CA GLU A 250 -8.30 -29.62 1.36
C GLU A 250 -9.07 -28.29 1.50
N ARG A 251 -8.41 -27.23 1.99
CA ARG A 251 -9.05 -25.93 2.26
C ARG A 251 -9.18 -25.01 1.03
N GLY A 252 -8.33 -25.16 0.02
CA GLY A 252 -8.34 -24.31 -1.19
C GLY A 252 -7.75 -22.91 -1.01
#